data_AF-A0A2V5NWP9-F1
#
_entry.id   AF-A0A2V5NWP9-F1
#
_cell.length_a   1.000
_cell.length_b   1.000
_cell.length_c   1.000
_cell.angle_alpha   90.00
_cell.angle_beta   90.00
_cell.angle_gamma   90.00
#
_symmetry.space_group_name_H-M   'P 1'
#
loop_
_entity.id
_entity.type
_entity.pdbx_description
1 polymer ?
#
loop_
_entity_poly.entity_id
_entity_poly.type
_entity_poly.pdbx_seq_one_letter_code
_entity_poly.pdbx_strand_id
1 'polypeptide(L)'
;MSIQVKEIAFVYNQVTDIVRARRFYEEFLGLIAGVEYEGAPGKWWIEYDVGGVTFGITNFEPFVGGGGAVLALEVADIDAAFAAVRAAAVPITEDLAEFPRCRSFSLKDPDGNEIILHELKPADQVPKFDSALAKKVVASYLHEATGRTVGYHQPAADGRTHFFAPNGFFVATEKLTEGN
;
A
#
# COMPACT_ATOMS: atom_id res chain seq x y z
N MET A 1 -21.52 22.28 6.83
CA MET A 1 -20.13 22.75 6.98
C MET A 1 -19.21 21.59 6.66
N SER A 2 -18.16 21.79 5.87
CA SER A 2 -17.17 20.75 5.56
C SER A 2 -15.91 20.93 6.40
N ILE A 3 -15.34 19.83 6.87
CA ILE A 3 -14.03 19.80 7.52
C ILE A 3 -12.97 19.88 6.43
N GLN A 4 -11.96 20.74 6.59
CA GLN A 4 -10.82 20.86 5.68
C GLN A 4 -9.65 20.03 6.22
N VAL A 5 -9.49 18.83 5.69
CA VAL A 5 -8.33 17.97 5.95
C VAL A 5 -7.19 18.43 5.05
N LYS A 6 -5.98 18.60 5.62
CA LYS A 6 -4.80 19.08 4.90
C LYS A 6 -3.91 17.93 4.42
N GLU A 7 -3.68 16.96 5.29
CA GLU A 7 -2.77 15.82 5.06
C GLU A 7 -3.04 14.70 6.07
N ILE A 8 -2.39 13.56 5.89
CA ILE A 8 -2.27 12.53 6.92
C ILE A 8 -1.20 13.01 7.89
N ALA A 9 -1.59 13.32 9.13
CA ALA A 9 -0.64 13.76 10.15
C ALA A 9 0.27 12.61 10.62
N PHE A 10 -0.31 11.43 10.84
CA PHE A 10 0.42 10.21 11.19
C PHE A 10 -0.48 8.99 11.04
N VAL A 11 0.14 7.82 10.90
CA VAL A 11 -0.48 6.50 11.11
C VAL A 11 0.27 5.84 12.25
N TYR A 12 -0.37 5.04 13.10
CA TYR A 12 0.35 4.35 14.16
C TYR A 12 -0.21 2.96 14.44
N ASN A 13 0.68 2.09 14.92
CA ASN A 13 0.35 0.77 15.42
C ASN A 13 0.46 0.73 16.94
N GLN A 14 -0.46 0.01 17.57
CA GLN A 14 -0.34 -0.34 18.97
C GLN A 14 0.55 -1.58 19.10
N VAL A 15 1.43 -1.57 20.09
CA VAL A 15 2.33 -2.69 20.40
C VAL A 15 2.32 -2.98 21.89
N THR A 16 2.48 -4.25 22.27
CA THR A 16 2.48 -4.67 23.68
C THR A 16 3.86 -4.60 24.31
N ASP A 17 4.91 -4.72 23.52
CA ASP A 17 6.31 -4.69 23.96
C ASP A 17 7.13 -3.79 23.01
N ILE A 18 7.56 -2.64 23.53
CA ILE A 18 8.31 -1.64 22.76
C ILE A 18 9.68 -2.18 22.34
N VAL A 19 10.37 -2.94 23.19
CA VAL A 19 11.70 -3.47 22.85
C VAL A 19 11.57 -4.50 21.72
N ARG A 20 10.57 -5.38 21.79
CA ARG A 20 10.28 -6.35 20.73
C ARG A 20 9.87 -5.65 19.43
N ALA A 21 9.03 -4.63 19.51
CA ALA A 21 8.58 -3.87 18.36
C ALA A 21 9.75 -3.15 17.67
N ARG A 22 10.63 -2.48 18.42
CA ARG A 22 11.79 -1.76 17.86
C ARG A 22 12.74 -2.69 17.11
N ARG A 23 12.98 -3.91 17.61
CA ARG A 23 13.77 -4.91 16.85
C ARG A 23 13.16 -5.21 15.49
N PHE A 24 11.83 -5.28 15.41
CA PHE A 24 11.16 -5.49 14.14
C PHE A 24 11.23 -4.25 13.24
N TYR A 25 10.85 -3.08 13.74
CA TYR A 25 10.76 -1.87 12.91
C TYR A 25 12.13 -1.26 12.58
N GLU A 26 13.08 -1.25 13.50
CA GLU A 26 14.38 -0.60 13.31
C GLU A 26 15.45 -1.55 12.79
N GLU A 27 15.54 -2.76 13.34
CA GLU A 27 16.60 -3.70 12.94
C GLU A 27 16.20 -4.51 11.71
N PHE A 28 14.97 -5.03 11.68
CA PHE A 28 14.51 -5.88 10.58
C PHE A 28 14.00 -5.08 9.37
N LEU A 29 13.18 -4.04 9.59
CA LEU A 29 12.69 -3.17 8.51
C LEU A 29 13.61 -1.96 8.22
N GLY A 30 14.62 -1.71 9.06
CA GLY A 30 15.60 -0.64 8.83
C GLY A 30 15.06 0.77 9.05
N LEU A 31 13.94 0.94 9.74
CA LEU A 31 13.39 2.27 10.03
C LEU A 31 14.26 3.01 11.04
N ILE A 32 14.33 4.34 10.92
CA ILE A 32 15.13 5.19 11.80
C ILE A 32 14.18 6.02 12.66
N ALA A 33 14.29 5.89 13.98
CA ALA A 33 13.48 6.66 14.91
C ALA A 33 13.84 8.15 14.84
N GLY A 34 12.82 9.01 14.74
CA GLY A 34 12.95 10.47 14.72
C GLY A 34 12.52 11.10 16.04
N VAL A 35 11.38 10.67 16.59
CA VAL A 35 10.87 11.13 17.90
C VAL A 35 10.74 9.93 18.81
N GLU A 36 11.23 10.08 20.04
CA GLU A 36 11.06 9.09 21.10
C GLU A 36 10.61 9.81 22.37
N TYR A 37 9.46 9.39 22.91
CA TYR A 37 8.86 10.01 24.09
C TYR A 37 8.32 8.95 25.05
N GLU A 38 8.86 8.93 26.27
CA GLU A 38 8.33 8.16 27.39
C GLU A 38 7.45 9.05 28.26
N GLY A 39 6.12 8.90 28.13
CA GLY A 39 5.16 9.73 28.86
C GLY A 39 4.90 9.27 30.30
N ALA A 40 5.26 8.03 30.62
CA ALA A 40 5.28 7.44 31.96
C ALA A 40 6.21 6.23 31.94
N PRO A 41 6.70 5.73 33.09
CA PRO A 41 7.60 4.56 33.12
C PRO A 41 7.03 3.37 32.33
N GLY A 42 7.74 2.96 31.29
CA GLY A 42 7.37 1.88 30.38
C GLY A 42 6.29 2.23 29.34
N LYS A 43 5.90 3.50 29.19
CA LYS A 43 4.84 3.97 28.29
C LYS A 43 5.39 4.93 27.24
N TRP A 44 5.40 4.48 26.00
CA TRP A 44 6.17 5.08 24.92
C TRP A 44 5.30 5.48 23.73
N TRP A 45 5.78 6.52 23.06
CA TRP A 45 5.44 6.92 21.71
C TRP A 45 6.74 7.09 20.93
N ILE A 46 6.86 6.36 19.82
CA ILE A 46 8.03 6.40 18.95
C ILE A 46 7.53 6.68 17.54
N GLU A 47 8.15 7.65 16.86
CA GLU A 47 7.84 8.02 15.48
C GLU A 47 9.02 7.74 14.56
N TYR A 48 8.70 7.28 13.37
CA TYR A 48 9.58 7.07 12.23
C TYR A 48 9.13 7.98 11.09
N ASP A 49 10.08 8.64 10.41
CA ASP A 49 9.80 9.29 9.11
C ASP A 49 9.93 8.23 8.02
N VAL A 50 8.83 7.98 7.31
CA VAL A 50 8.79 7.05 6.18
C VAL A 50 8.31 7.80 4.94
N GLY A 51 9.27 8.30 4.15
CA GLY A 51 8.97 8.97 2.89
C GLY A 51 8.17 10.27 3.05
N GLY A 52 8.36 10.99 4.16
CA GLY A 52 7.65 12.23 4.47
C GLY A 52 6.30 12.04 5.17
N VAL A 53 5.96 10.81 5.60
CA VAL A 53 4.80 10.51 6.45
C VAL A 53 5.28 9.94 7.77
N THR A 54 4.71 10.42 8.87
CA THR A 54 4.99 9.88 10.21
C THR A 54 4.30 8.54 10.41
N PHE A 55 5.08 7.50 10.70
CA PHE A 55 4.58 6.24 11.23
C PHE A 55 4.96 6.11 12.71
N GLY A 56 4.00 5.85 13.58
CA GLY A 56 4.21 5.71 15.03
C GLY A 56 4.02 4.28 15.55
N ILE A 57 4.71 3.95 16.64
CA ILE A 57 4.36 2.82 17.50
C ILE A 57 4.13 3.29 18.94
N THR A 58 3.15 2.70 19.62
CA THR A 58 2.86 3.05 21.01
C THR A 58 2.31 1.89 21.83
N ASN A 59 2.60 1.92 23.13
CA ASN A 59 1.98 1.06 24.13
C ASN A 59 1.24 1.86 25.22
N PHE A 60 0.85 3.11 24.93
CA PHE A 60 0.07 3.94 25.86
C PHE A 60 -1.25 3.26 26.23
N GLU A 61 -2.03 2.89 25.22
CA GLU A 61 -3.31 2.20 25.36
C GLU A 61 -3.14 0.67 25.33
N PRO A 62 -4.06 -0.09 25.97
CA PRO A 62 -4.10 -1.54 25.84
C PRO A 62 -4.25 -1.95 24.38
N PHE A 63 -3.43 -2.90 23.93
CA PHE A 63 -3.56 -3.50 22.60
C PHE A 63 -4.92 -4.23 22.50
N VAL A 64 -5.77 -3.78 21.58
CA VAL A 64 -7.10 -4.38 21.36
C VAL A 64 -7.13 -5.42 20.24
N GLY A 65 -6.04 -5.58 19.49
CA GLY A 65 -5.91 -6.58 18.43
C GLY A 65 -6.72 -6.28 17.17
N GLY A 66 -6.04 -6.10 16.03
CA GLY A 66 -6.65 -6.01 14.70
C GLY A 66 -7.59 -4.82 14.46
N GLY A 67 -7.92 -4.53 13.20
CA GLY A 67 -8.94 -3.55 12.81
C GLY A 67 -8.50 -2.09 12.65
N GLY A 68 -7.20 -1.79 12.80
CA GLY A 68 -6.61 -0.50 12.44
C GLY A 68 -6.42 -0.32 10.93
N ALA A 69 -5.96 0.87 10.52
CA ALA A 69 -5.53 1.09 9.13
C ALA A 69 -4.36 0.14 8.78
N VAL A 70 -4.35 -0.39 7.56
CA VAL A 70 -3.24 -1.23 7.08
C VAL A 70 -2.10 -0.32 6.60
N LEU A 71 -0.90 -0.55 7.12
CA LEU A 71 0.30 0.17 6.71
C LEU A 71 0.93 -0.50 5.49
N ALA A 72 1.02 0.21 4.37
CA ALA A 72 1.77 -0.23 3.20
C ALA A 72 3.11 0.53 3.10
N LEU A 73 4.22 -0.21 3.01
CA LEU A 73 5.57 0.33 2.94
C LEU A 73 6.18 0.04 1.57
N GLU A 74 6.67 1.09 0.91
CA GLU A 74 7.43 0.96 -0.33
C GLU A 74 8.83 0.42 -0.03
N VAL A 75 9.21 -0.69 -0.65
CA VAL A 75 10.54 -1.30 -0.52
C VAL A 75 11.36 -1.11 -1.80
N ALA A 76 12.68 -1.14 -1.66
CA ALA A 76 13.59 -0.98 -2.79
C ALA A 76 13.67 -2.24 -3.69
N ASP A 77 13.45 -3.43 -3.11
CA ASP A 77 13.46 -4.72 -3.79
C ASP A 77 12.54 -5.70 -3.04
N ILE A 78 11.39 -5.98 -3.63
CA ILE A 78 10.36 -6.85 -3.04
C ILE A 78 10.78 -8.31 -3.00
N ASP A 79 11.60 -8.77 -3.94
CA ASP A 79 12.05 -10.16 -4.00
C ASP A 79 13.04 -10.42 -2.85
N ALA A 80 13.96 -9.49 -2.62
CA ALA A 80 14.88 -9.51 -1.48
C ALA A 80 14.12 -9.39 -0.14
N ALA A 81 13.15 -8.48 -0.05
CA ALA A 81 12.33 -8.32 1.15
C ALA A 81 11.53 -9.60 1.46
N PHE A 82 10.89 -10.20 0.45
CA PHE A 82 10.13 -11.44 0.60
C PHE A 82 11.02 -12.61 1.06
N ALA A 83 12.22 -12.75 0.47
CA ALA A 83 13.19 -13.75 0.89
C ALA A 83 13.63 -13.56 2.35
N ALA A 84 13.88 -12.31 2.78
CA ALA A 84 14.26 -11.98 4.15
C ALA A 84 13.14 -12.30 5.16
N VAL A 85 11.89 -11.95 4.86
CA VAL A 85 10.69 -12.26 5.68
C VAL A 85 10.54 -13.77 5.85
N ARG A 86 10.67 -14.54 4.76
CA ARG A 86 10.60 -16.01 4.83
C ARG A 86 11.74 -16.61 5.65
N ALA A 87 12.96 -16.13 5.48
CA ALA A 87 14.12 -16.60 6.24
C ALA A 87 14.00 -16.31 7.74
N ALA A 88 13.38 -15.18 8.11
CA ALA A 88 13.11 -14.79 9.50
C ALA A 88 11.86 -15.46 10.10
N ALA A 89 11.14 -16.28 9.32
CA ALA A 89 9.89 -16.93 9.73
C ALA A 89 8.81 -15.94 10.26
N VAL A 90 8.80 -14.72 9.72
CA VAL A 90 7.77 -13.73 10.01
C VAL A 90 6.45 -14.19 9.36
N PRO A 91 5.29 -14.11 10.04
CA PRO A 91 4.03 -14.61 9.49
C PRO A 91 3.61 -13.83 8.23
N ILE A 92 3.50 -14.54 7.11
CA ILE A 92 2.93 -14.04 5.86
C ILE A 92 1.44 -14.37 5.84
N THR A 93 0.61 -13.36 5.61
CA THR A 93 -0.86 -13.45 5.57
C THR A 93 -1.39 -13.52 4.15
N GLU A 94 -0.72 -12.85 3.22
CA GLU A 94 -0.97 -12.92 1.78
C GLU A 94 0.36 -13.06 1.06
N ASP A 95 0.46 -14.05 0.18
CA ASP A 95 1.69 -14.35 -0.56
C ASP A 95 2.01 -13.25 -1.59
N LEU A 96 3.26 -13.24 -2.09
CA LEU A 96 3.70 -12.29 -3.11
C LEU A 96 2.83 -12.38 -4.35
N ALA A 97 2.12 -11.29 -4.60
CA ALA A 97 1.17 -11.15 -5.69
C ALA A 97 1.62 -10.08 -6.70
N GLU A 98 1.35 -10.38 -7.97
CA GLU A 98 1.61 -9.50 -9.09
C GLU A 98 0.35 -8.68 -9.40
N PHE A 99 0.45 -7.36 -9.32
CA PHE A 99 -0.62 -6.44 -9.70
C PHE A 99 -0.23 -5.63 -10.94
N PRO A 100 -1.19 -4.98 -11.62
CA PRO A 100 -0.90 -4.27 -12.88
C PRO A 100 0.17 -3.18 -12.78
N ARG A 101 0.33 -2.53 -11.62
CA ARG A 101 1.30 -1.44 -11.39
C ARG A 101 2.37 -1.76 -10.35
N CYS A 102 2.22 -2.82 -9.58
CA CYS A 102 3.05 -3.08 -8.42
C CYS A 102 3.11 -4.57 -8.10
N ARG A 103 3.95 -4.89 -7.14
CA ARG A 103 4.04 -6.19 -6.50
C ARG A 103 3.89 -5.96 -5.00
N SER A 104 3.22 -6.86 -4.31
CA SER A 104 3.14 -6.76 -2.86
C SER A 104 2.85 -8.10 -2.20
N PHE A 105 3.17 -8.18 -0.92
CA PHE A 105 2.75 -9.26 -0.03
C PHE A 105 2.43 -8.68 1.35
N SER A 106 1.67 -9.43 2.13
CA SER A 106 1.18 -8.99 3.43
C SER A 106 1.78 -9.86 4.54
N LEU A 107 2.14 -9.24 5.65
CA LEU A 107 2.76 -9.87 6.81
C LEU A 107 2.26 -9.27 8.10
N LYS A 108 2.54 -9.96 9.21
CA LYS A 108 2.25 -9.44 10.55
C LYS A 108 3.49 -9.05 11.32
N ASP A 109 3.41 -7.90 11.98
CA ASP A 109 4.35 -7.55 13.02
C ASP A 109 4.19 -8.48 14.26
N PRO A 110 5.09 -8.41 15.26
CA PRO A 110 5.04 -9.29 16.43
C PRO A 110 3.77 -9.18 17.27
N ASP A 111 3.01 -8.09 17.13
CA ASP A 111 1.75 -7.86 17.82
C ASP A 111 0.53 -8.26 16.96
N GLY A 112 0.75 -8.62 15.70
CA GLY A 112 -0.29 -9.07 14.78
C GLY A 112 -0.88 -7.94 13.93
N ASN A 113 -0.27 -6.76 13.91
CA ASN A 113 -0.65 -5.66 13.02
C ASN A 113 -0.30 -6.01 11.57
N GLU A 114 -1.22 -5.74 10.67
CA GLU A 114 -1.04 -6.02 9.24
C GLU A 114 -0.13 -4.97 8.59
N ILE A 115 0.88 -5.45 7.86
CA ILE A 115 1.80 -4.64 7.07
C ILE A 115 1.85 -5.20 5.66
N ILE A 116 1.72 -4.33 4.66
CA ILE A 116 1.93 -4.65 3.25
C ILE A 116 3.33 -4.15 2.88
N LEU A 117 4.19 -5.03 2.37
CA LEU A 117 5.39 -4.59 1.65
C LEU A 117 5.04 -4.49 0.18
N HIS A 118 5.36 -3.35 -0.42
CA HIS A 118 4.92 -2.97 -1.75
C HIS A 118 6.10 -2.46 -2.57
N GLU A 119 6.12 -2.77 -3.86
CA GLU A 119 7.07 -2.20 -4.82
C GLU A 119 6.33 -1.77 -6.08
N LEU A 120 6.50 -0.51 -6.46
CA LEU A 120 5.99 0.03 -7.71
C LEU A 120 6.85 -0.45 -8.88
N LYS A 121 6.19 -0.92 -9.94
CA LYS A 121 6.89 -1.27 -11.17
C LYS A 121 7.49 -0.03 -11.84
N PRO A 122 8.65 -0.19 -12.50
CA PRO A 122 9.21 0.84 -13.37
C PRO A 122 8.19 1.37 -14.38
N ALA A 123 8.19 2.68 -14.60
CA ALA A 123 7.16 3.35 -15.41
C ALA A 123 7.14 2.90 -16.88
N ASP A 124 8.26 2.40 -17.40
CA ASP A 124 8.39 1.85 -18.75
C ASP A 124 7.76 0.46 -18.90
N GLN A 125 7.54 -0.25 -17.80
CA GLN A 125 6.85 -1.55 -17.77
C GLN A 125 5.34 -1.43 -17.69
N VAL A 126 4.80 -0.21 -17.59
CA VAL A 126 3.37 0.03 -17.50
C VAL A 126 2.82 0.61 -18.81
N PRO A 127 1.70 0.08 -19.33
CA PRO A 127 0.97 0.68 -20.43
C PRO A 127 0.69 2.18 -20.21
N LYS A 128 0.95 2.97 -21.27
CA LYS A 128 0.69 4.41 -21.26
C LYS A 128 -0.74 4.70 -21.66
N PHE A 129 -1.38 5.60 -20.91
CA PHE A 129 -2.68 6.12 -21.26
C PHE A 129 -2.57 7.10 -22.44
N ASP A 130 -3.29 6.84 -23.52
CA ASP A 130 -3.43 7.78 -24.63
C ASP A 130 -4.72 8.58 -24.45
N SER A 131 -4.58 9.79 -23.90
CA SER A 131 -5.72 10.69 -23.66
C SER A 131 -6.42 11.14 -24.95
N ALA A 132 -5.75 11.13 -26.10
CA ALA A 132 -6.36 11.49 -27.38
C ALA A 132 -7.18 10.32 -27.93
N LEU A 133 -6.70 9.09 -27.74
CA LEU A 133 -7.43 7.86 -28.07
C LEU A 133 -8.63 7.65 -27.13
N ALA A 134 -8.48 7.88 -25.82
CA ALA A 134 -9.56 7.74 -24.84
C ALA A 134 -10.76 8.68 -25.10
N LYS A 135 -10.52 9.85 -25.68
CA LYS A 135 -11.59 10.77 -26.12
C LYS A 135 -12.30 10.31 -27.40
N LYS A 136 -11.69 9.39 -28.15
CA LYS A 136 -12.19 8.87 -29.45
C LYS A 136 -12.78 7.47 -29.34
N VAL A 137 -12.32 6.66 -28.39
CA VAL A 137 -12.79 5.29 -28.14
C VAL A 137 -13.90 5.35 -27.09
N VAL A 138 -15.09 4.93 -27.50
CA VAL A 138 -16.40 5.41 -27.02
C VAL A 138 -16.90 4.75 -25.71
N ALA A 139 -16.19 3.78 -25.12
CA ALA A 139 -16.67 3.13 -23.91
C ALA A 139 -16.06 3.75 -22.63
N SER A 140 -16.59 4.89 -22.19
CA SER A 140 -16.40 5.35 -20.81
C SER A 140 -17.18 4.41 -19.88
N TYR A 141 -16.50 3.76 -18.93
CA TYR A 141 -17.21 2.99 -17.90
C TYR A 141 -17.87 3.98 -16.94
N LEU A 142 -19.20 4.04 -16.97
CA LEU A 142 -19.98 4.89 -16.07
C LEU A 142 -20.41 4.04 -14.89
N HIS A 143 -20.13 4.53 -13.68
CA HIS A 143 -20.65 3.90 -12.48
C HIS A 143 -22.15 4.16 -12.41
N GLU A 144 -22.97 3.13 -12.59
CA GLU A 144 -24.42 3.23 -12.76
C GLU A 144 -25.09 4.09 -11.68
N ALA A 145 -24.76 3.89 -10.41
CA ALA A 145 -25.40 4.62 -9.32
C ALA A 145 -25.00 6.11 -9.22
N THR A 146 -23.85 6.51 -9.78
CA THR A 146 -23.33 7.88 -9.62
C THR A 146 -23.30 8.65 -10.94
N GLY A 147 -23.45 7.97 -12.08
CA GLY A 147 -23.28 8.54 -13.42
C GLY A 147 -21.86 9.02 -13.71
N ARG A 148 -20.88 8.76 -12.83
CA ARG A 148 -19.51 9.23 -12.99
C ARG A 148 -18.75 8.29 -13.91
N THR A 149 -17.95 8.88 -14.81
CA THR A 149 -16.90 8.12 -15.50
C THR A 149 -15.88 7.63 -14.47
N VAL A 150 -15.71 6.32 -14.42
CA VAL A 150 -14.77 5.61 -13.53
C VAL A 150 -13.66 4.90 -14.31
N GLY A 151 -13.71 4.91 -15.65
CA GLY A 151 -12.57 4.48 -16.46
C GLY A 151 -12.77 4.55 -17.97
N TYR A 152 -11.70 4.19 -18.67
CA TYR A 152 -11.57 4.13 -20.12
C TYR A 152 -10.96 2.80 -20.56
N HIS A 153 -11.49 2.23 -21.63
CA HIS A 153 -10.92 1.04 -22.28
C HIS A 153 -10.08 1.46 -23.48
N GLN A 154 -8.85 0.96 -23.54
CA GLN A 154 -7.90 1.24 -24.60
C GLN A 154 -7.41 -0.08 -25.22
N PRO A 155 -7.73 -0.35 -26.50
CA PRO A 155 -7.18 -1.50 -27.20
C PRO A 155 -5.65 -1.43 -27.29
N ALA A 156 -5.00 -2.56 -27.15
CA ALA A 156 -3.56 -2.73 -27.25
C ALA A 156 -3.18 -3.47 -28.53
N ALA A 157 -1.94 -3.27 -29.00
CA ALA A 157 -1.44 -3.90 -30.23
C ALA A 157 -1.35 -5.44 -30.16
N ASP A 158 -1.34 -6.00 -28.94
CA ASP A 158 -1.29 -7.43 -28.68
C ASP A 158 -2.67 -8.10 -28.60
N GLY A 159 -3.74 -7.38 -28.98
CA GLY A 159 -5.11 -7.88 -28.97
C GLY A 159 -5.77 -7.86 -27.60
N ARG A 160 -5.13 -7.30 -26.57
CA ARG A 160 -5.74 -7.10 -25.25
C ARG A 160 -6.37 -5.72 -25.12
N THR A 161 -7.14 -5.52 -24.05
CA THR A 161 -7.72 -4.22 -23.69
C THR A 161 -7.15 -3.77 -22.35
N HIS A 162 -6.60 -2.56 -22.32
CA HIS A 162 -6.12 -1.90 -21.11
C HIS A 162 -7.20 -1.02 -20.50
N PHE A 163 -7.31 -1.05 -19.18
CA PHE A 163 -8.27 -0.29 -18.41
C PHE A 163 -7.55 0.83 -17.68
N PHE A 164 -8.04 2.05 -17.82
CA PHE A 164 -7.46 3.22 -17.18
C PHE A 164 -8.52 3.95 -16.36
N ALA A 165 -8.17 4.41 -15.16
CA ALA A 165 -9.00 5.32 -14.39
C ALA A 165 -9.05 6.72 -15.06
N PRO A 166 -9.95 7.62 -14.65
CA PRO A 166 -10.14 8.91 -15.32
C PRO A 166 -8.90 9.82 -15.33
N ASN A 167 -8.00 9.64 -14.37
CA ASN A 167 -6.72 10.34 -14.29
C ASN A 167 -5.60 9.68 -15.13
N GLY A 168 -5.91 8.64 -15.90
CA GLY A 168 -4.94 7.88 -16.69
C GLY A 168 -4.17 6.82 -15.90
N PHE A 169 -4.57 6.52 -14.66
CA PHE A 169 -3.97 5.44 -13.88
C PHE A 169 -4.32 4.08 -14.50
N PHE A 170 -3.32 3.24 -14.77
CA PHE A 170 -3.52 1.91 -15.35
C PHE A 170 -4.05 0.93 -14.30
N VAL A 171 -5.21 0.35 -14.56
CA VAL A 171 -5.98 -0.47 -13.63
C VAL A 171 -5.80 -1.95 -13.92
N ALA A 172 -5.94 -2.39 -15.17
CA ALA A 172 -5.94 -3.81 -15.53
C ALA A 172 -5.71 -4.02 -17.03
N THR A 173 -5.48 -5.28 -17.40
CA THR A 173 -5.55 -5.74 -18.78
C THR A 173 -6.46 -6.96 -18.88
N GLU A 174 -7.42 -6.92 -19.79
CA GLU A 174 -8.31 -8.05 -20.07
C GLU A 174 -8.09 -8.56 -21.49
N LYS A 175 -8.32 -9.86 -21.69
CA LYS A 175 -8.52 -10.40 -23.03
C LYS A 175 -9.99 -10.19 -23.37
N LEU A 176 -10.29 -9.55 -24.50
CA LEU A 176 -11.66 -9.54 -25.02
C LEU A 176 -12.08 -11.00 -25.26
N THR A 177 -12.95 -11.53 -24.41
CA THR A 177 -13.78 -12.67 -24.80
C THR A 177 -14.84 -12.14 -25.73
N GLU A 178 -14.93 -12.67 -26.94
CA GLU A 178 -16.02 -12.35 -27.86
C GLU A 178 -17.36 -12.65 -27.18
N GLY A 179 -18.16 -11.60 -26.93
CA GLY A 179 -19.54 -11.71 -26.47
C GLY A 179 -19.75 -11.36 -24.99
N ASN A 180 -20.08 -10.08 -24.74
CA ASN A 180 -21.09 -9.65 -23.75
C ASN A 180 -21.64 -8.28 -24.18
#